data_AF-A0A1V8SE30-F1
#
_entry.id   AF-A0A1V8SE30-F1
#
_cell.length_a   1.000
_cell.length_b   1.000
_cell.length_c   1.000
_cell.angle_alpha   90.00
_cell.angle_beta   90.00
_cell.angle_gamma   90.00
#
_symmetry.space_group_name_H-M   'P 1'
#
loop_
_entity.id
_entity.type
_entity.pdbx_description
1 polymer ?
#
loop_
_entity_poly.entity_id
_entity_poly.type
_entity_poly.pdbx_seq_one_letter_code
_entity_poly.pdbx_strand_id
1 'polypeptide(L)'
;MPPRYFKNDAPLASRDPFKQLRASLTRLVTEHPPASVPPNGGLFKGAISVAFTFLILQQLYPDLEIESQLLGTWSAAYLKTAQDAIATYPGPTVGKCGIGDDILSLLAIGAASSKDLDMVGSLCDYSAEVLDPETENEYLFGRAGYLYLLRLVKASFIDDPATLQLITDTQDDVVDAILDSPRPWKWHGKTFVGAIHGAMGIITQVVLTDPKKYAAKVAPDLAVLLTYQYETGNWPSSIPPEKDRLVQVCHGAPGVVISLNSIKQYFPALEDKIGKAIVKGRECVRERGLLTKEPCICHGITGNALALEDKDFEHFLTYTTGHEIKSMERDGMLEKSSMSESLFGGEAGRAWAWAVADKNLEKRILGYNDL
;
A
#
# COMPACT_ATOMS: atom_id res chain seq x y z
N MET A 1 -27.79 2.62 11.26
CA MET A 1 -26.94 1.50 10.82
C MET A 1 -26.01 1.16 11.97
N PRO A 2 -25.80 -0.12 12.28
CA PRO A 2 -24.82 -0.51 13.30
C PRO A 2 -23.40 -0.03 12.92
N PRO A 3 -22.49 0.14 13.91
CA PRO A 3 -21.10 0.47 13.64
C PRO A 3 -20.45 -0.57 12.72
N ARG A 4 -19.62 -0.14 11.78
CA ARG A 4 -18.85 -1.04 10.87
C ARG A 4 -17.52 -1.49 11.49
N TYR A 5 -17.46 -1.54 12.82
CA TYR A 5 -16.30 -1.91 13.61
C TYR A 5 -16.73 -2.55 14.94
N PHE A 6 -15.89 -3.41 15.49
CA PHE A 6 -16.03 -4.03 16.79
C PHE A 6 -15.53 -3.08 17.89
N LYS A 7 -16.14 -3.15 19.07
CA LYS A 7 -15.58 -2.47 20.24
C LYS A 7 -14.24 -3.09 20.60
N ASN A 8 -13.26 -2.25 20.87
CA ASN A 8 -11.94 -2.66 21.34
C ASN A 8 -11.90 -2.62 22.87
N ASP A 9 -12.61 -3.54 23.52
CA ASP A 9 -12.72 -3.65 24.98
C ASP A 9 -12.11 -4.94 25.56
N ALA A 10 -11.57 -5.80 24.70
CA ALA A 10 -10.84 -6.99 25.10
C ALA A 10 -9.46 -6.63 25.70
N PRO A 11 -8.93 -7.45 26.63
CA PRO A 11 -7.55 -7.30 27.08
C PRO A 11 -6.55 -7.41 25.92
N LEU A 12 -5.45 -6.67 26.00
CA LEU A 12 -4.34 -6.80 25.06
C LEU A 12 -3.89 -8.26 24.97
N ALA A 13 -3.67 -8.72 23.75
CA ALA A 13 -3.34 -10.10 23.45
C ALA A 13 -2.38 -10.13 22.27
N SER A 14 -1.69 -11.26 22.09
CA SER A 14 -0.86 -11.50 20.91
C SER A 14 -1.02 -12.95 20.45
N ARG A 15 -0.45 -13.25 19.29
CA ARG A 15 -0.35 -14.60 18.70
C ARG A 15 1.08 -14.79 18.22
N ASP A 16 1.49 -16.04 18.08
CA ASP A 16 2.75 -16.40 17.42
C ASP A 16 2.74 -15.89 15.96
N PRO A 17 3.54 -14.87 15.62
CA PRO A 17 3.47 -14.24 14.31
C PRO A 17 3.90 -15.18 13.18
N PHE A 18 4.98 -15.95 13.35
CA PHE A 18 5.44 -16.92 12.36
C PHE A 18 4.38 -17.97 12.05
N LYS A 19 3.70 -18.49 13.08
CA LYS A 19 2.61 -19.46 12.90
C LYS A 19 1.45 -18.86 12.11
N GLN A 20 1.09 -17.60 12.37
CA GLN A 20 0.01 -16.94 11.64
C GLN A 20 0.39 -16.53 10.22
N LEU A 21 1.64 -16.13 9.98
CA LEU A 21 2.22 -15.95 8.65
C LEU A 21 2.05 -17.22 7.82
N ARG A 22 2.54 -18.36 8.32
CA ARG A 22 2.41 -19.66 7.65
C ARG A 22 0.95 -20.00 7.36
N ALA A 23 0.06 -19.81 8.34
CA ALA A 23 -1.35 -20.09 8.16
C ALA A 23 -2.00 -19.20 7.09
N SER A 24 -1.59 -17.93 6.98
CA SER A 24 -2.05 -16.99 5.95
C SER A 24 -1.57 -17.39 4.57
N LEU A 25 -0.28 -17.72 4.43
CA LEU A 25 0.30 -18.19 3.16
C LEU A 25 -0.28 -19.54 2.71
N THR A 26 -0.51 -20.48 3.64
CA THR A 26 -1.21 -21.73 3.32
C THR A 26 -2.60 -21.45 2.76
N ARG A 27 -3.42 -20.63 3.44
CA ARG A 27 -4.75 -20.27 2.92
C ARG A 27 -4.68 -19.59 1.57
N LEU A 28 -3.72 -18.68 1.37
CA LEU A 28 -3.49 -18.00 0.10
C LEU A 28 -3.32 -19.00 -1.05
N VAL A 29 -2.40 -19.97 -0.92
CA VAL A 29 -2.13 -20.91 -2.03
C VAL A 29 -3.19 -22.00 -2.17
N THR A 30 -3.88 -22.37 -1.09
CA THR A 30 -4.92 -23.41 -1.14
C THR A 30 -6.28 -22.89 -1.61
N GLU A 31 -6.65 -21.68 -1.19
CA GLU A 31 -7.95 -21.07 -1.53
C GLU A 31 -7.87 -20.22 -2.81
N HIS A 32 -6.68 -19.69 -3.12
CA HIS A 32 -6.41 -18.88 -4.31
C HIS A 32 -5.18 -19.38 -5.08
N PRO A 33 -5.16 -20.65 -5.53
CA PRO A 33 -4.04 -21.18 -6.31
C PRO A 33 -3.81 -20.34 -7.58
N PRO A 34 -2.58 -20.33 -8.17
CA PRO A 34 -2.23 -19.46 -9.29
C PRO A 34 -3.27 -19.42 -10.41
N ALA A 35 -3.77 -20.58 -10.84
CA ALA A 35 -4.75 -20.69 -11.92
C ALA A 35 -6.15 -20.09 -11.63
N SER A 36 -6.51 -19.82 -10.36
CA SER A 36 -7.79 -19.22 -10.00
C SER A 36 -7.72 -17.71 -9.78
N VAL A 37 -6.51 -17.15 -9.70
CA VAL A 37 -6.31 -15.73 -9.42
C VAL A 37 -6.46 -14.90 -10.69
N PRO A 38 -7.27 -13.82 -10.68
CA PRO A 38 -7.41 -12.96 -11.85
C PRO A 38 -6.07 -12.27 -12.19
N PRO A 39 -5.71 -12.23 -13.47
CA PRO A 39 -4.59 -11.43 -13.95
C PRO A 39 -5.06 -9.99 -14.12
N ASN A 40 -5.15 -9.21 -13.04
CA ASN A 40 -5.44 -7.78 -13.11
C ASN A 40 -5.02 -7.03 -11.84
N GLY A 41 -4.82 -5.72 -11.98
CA GLY A 41 -4.70 -4.81 -10.85
C GLY A 41 -3.30 -4.67 -10.25
N GLY A 42 -2.27 -5.08 -11.01
CA GLY A 42 -0.86 -4.76 -10.71
C GLY A 42 -0.42 -5.17 -9.30
N LEU A 43 0.28 -4.28 -8.61
CA LEU A 43 0.69 -4.52 -7.21
C LEU A 43 -0.46 -4.45 -6.22
N PHE A 44 -1.63 -3.92 -6.60
CA PHE A 44 -2.75 -3.75 -5.69
C PHE A 44 -3.50 -5.06 -5.46
N LYS A 45 -3.78 -5.80 -6.54
CA LYS A 45 -4.52 -7.08 -6.52
C LYS A 45 -4.12 -8.05 -7.63
N GLY A 46 -4.73 -9.23 -7.64
CA GLY A 46 -4.47 -10.25 -8.65
C GLY A 46 -3.09 -10.90 -8.55
N ALA A 47 -2.72 -11.63 -9.59
CA ALA A 47 -1.57 -12.54 -9.58
C ALA A 47 -0.24 -11.81 -9.36
N ILE A 48 -0.08 -10.60 -9.91
CA ILE A 48 1.14 -9.79 -9.75
C ILE A 48 1.32 -9.38 -8.29
N SER A 49 0.27 -8.92 -7.62
CA SER A 49 0.31 -8.55 -6.20
C SER A 49 0.72 -9.72 -5.28
N VAL A 50 0.24 -10.93 -5.60
CA VAL A 50 0.58 -12.14 -4.85
C VAL A 50 2.03 -12.56 -5.12
N ALA A 51 2.44 -12.55 -6.38
CA ALA A 51 3.82 -12.86 -6.79
C ALA A 51 4.82 -11.92 -6.11
N PHE A 52 4.53 -10.61 -6.08
CA PHE A 52 5.35 -9.60 -5.42
C PHE A 52 5.45 -9.85 -3.90
N THR A 53 4.35 -10.21 -3.26
CA THR A 53 4.37 -10.54 -1.83
C THR A 53 5.29 -11.73 -1.54
N PHE A 54 5.19 -12.82 -2.31
CA PHE A 54 6.10 -13.97 -2.17
C PHE A 54 7.55 -13.59 -2.49
N LEU A 55 7.78 -12.73 -3.49
CA LEU A 55 9.11 -12.26 -3.88
C LEU A 55 9.83 -11.53 -2.75
N ILE A 56 9.11 -10.72 -1.97
CA ILE A 56 9.69 -10.03 -0.82
C ILE A 56 9.82 -10.97 0.37
N LEU A 57 8.81 -11.79 0.65
CA LEU A 57 8.84 -12.72 1.77
C LEU A 57 9.95 -13.78 1.64
N GLN A 58 10.29 -14.25 0.44
CA GLN A 58 11.40 -15.20 0.28
C GLN A 58 12.75 -14.61 0.71
N GLN A 59 12.94 -13.29 0.62
CA GLN A 59 14.17 -12.64 1.08
C GLN A 59 14.27 -12.64 2.61
N LEU A 60 13.13 -12.59 3.30
CA LEU A 60 13.03 -12.63 4.76
C LEU A 60 13.03 -14.06 5.32
N TYR A 61 12.59 -15.03 4.51
CA TYR A 61 12.40 -16.44 4.86
C TYR A 61 12.88 -17.37 3.73
N PRO A 62 14.20 -17.47 3.48
CA PRO A 62 14.74 -18.19 2.33
C PRO A 62 14.41 -19.69 2.33
N ASP A 63 14.30 -20.30 3.51
CA ASP A 63 14.05 -21.74 3.67
C ASP A 63 12.57 -22.06 3.98
N LEU A 64 11.67 -21.07 3.96
CA LEU A 64 10.26 -21.31 4.29
C LEU A 64 9.53 -22.01 3.13
N GLU A 65 9.00 -23.19 3.44
CA GLU A 65 8.10 -23.92 2.57
C GLU A 65 6.63 -23.80 3.00
N ILE A 66 5.76 -23.63 2.01
CA ILE A 66 4.30 -23.68 2.11
C ILE A 66 3.80 -24.70 1.11
N GLU A 67 3.01 -25.68 1.58
CA GLU A 67 2.55 -26.81 0.76
C GLU A 67 3.71 -27.50 0.01
N SER A 68 4.83 -27.73 0.71
CA SER A 68 6.07 -28.37 0.20
C SER A 68 6.74 -27.64 -0.97
N GLN A 69 6.50 -26.34 -1.11
CA GLN A 69 7.15 -25.48 -2.11
C GLN A 69 7.76 -24.26 -1.44
N LEU A 70 8.96 -23.89 -1.87
CA LEU A 70 9.62 -22.66 -1.44
C LEU A 70 8.81 -21.43 -1.90
N LEU A 71 8.90 -20.34 -1.13
CA LEU A 71 8.22 -19.09 -1.46
C LEU A 71 8.59 -18.55 -2.85
N GLY A 72 9.85 -18.70 -3.28
CA GLY A 72 10.29 -18.33 -4.62
C GLY A 72 9.59 -19.11 -5.74
N THR A 73 9.28 -20.40 -5.51
CA THR A 73 8.51 -21.21 -6.46
C THR A 73 7.08 -20.70 -6.58
N TRP A 74 6.44 -20.32 -5.46
CA TRP A 74 5.12 -19.70 -5.49
C TRP A 74 5.15 -18.36 -6.22
N SER A 75 6.12 -17.50 -5.92
CA SER A 75 6.32 -16.22 -6.63
C SER A 75 6.38 -16.42 -8.14
N ALA A 76 7.22 -17.35 -8.61
CA ALA A 76 7.36 -17.67 -10.03
C ALA A 76 6.06 -18.21 -10.64
N ALA A 77 5.29 -19.02 -9.92
CA ALA A 77 4.03 -19.57 -10.42
C ALA A 77 2.96 -18.48 -10.65
N TYR A 78 2.77 -17.57 -9.68
CA TYR A 78 1.84 -16.45 -9.85
C TYR A 78 2.32 -15.45 -10.91
N LEU A 79 3.63 -15.18 -10.97
CA LEU A 79 4.21 -14.32 -12.00
C LEU A 79 3.99 -14.92 -13.40
N LYS A 80 4.16 -16.24 -13.54
CA LYS A 80 3.86 -16.95 -14.78
C LYS A 80 2.40 -16.81 -15.18
N THR A 81 1.45 -16.97 -14.24
CA THR A 81 0.03 -16.72 -14.53
C THR A 81 -0.20 -15.31 -15.06
N ALA A 82 0.45 -14.31 -14.47
CA ALA A 82 0.35 -12.93 -14.95
C ALA A 82 0.98 -12.75 -16.34
N GLN A 83 2.13 -13.36 -16.62
CA GLN A 83 2.81 -13.27 -17.91
C GLN A 83 2.05 -13.99 -19.02
N ASP A 84 1.45 -15.15 -18.73
CA ASP A 84 0.65 -15.91 -19.70
C ASP A 84 -0.61 -15.11 -20.12
N ALA A 85 -1.07 -14.17 -19.30
CA ALA A 85 -2.19 -13.27 -19.58
C ALA A 85 -1.77 -11.91 -20.17
N ILE A 86 -0.47 -11.67 -20.44
CA ILE A 86 0.06 -10.33 -20.79
C ILE A 86 -0.64 -9.66 -21.98
N ALA A 87 -1.05 -10.46 -22.98
CA ALA A 87 -1.75 -9.97 -24.17
C ALA A 87 -3.16 -9.43 -23.88
N THR A 88 -3.70 -9.69 -22.69
CA THR A 88 -5.03 -9.20 -22.28
C THR A 88 -4.97 -7.89 -21.50
N TYR A 89 -3.78 -7.45 -21.09
CA TYR A 89 -3.63 -6.22 -20.34
C TYR A 89 -3.79 -5.00 -21.26
N PRO A 90 -4.55 -3.99 -20.82
CA PRO A 90 -4.75 -2.78 -21.61
C PRO A 90 -3.44 -1.98 -21.76
N GLY A 91 -2.47 -2.21 -20.87
CA GLY A 91 -1.30 -1.37 -20.70
C GLY A 91 -1.64 -0.02 -20.05
N PRO A 92 -0.61 0.74 -19.67
CA PRO A 92 -0.82 2.05 -19.08
C PRO A 92 -1.44 2.98 -20.13
N THR A 93 -2.41 3.77 -19.68
CA THR A 93 -3.02 4.84 -20.47
C THR A 93 -3.06 6.13 -19.66
N VAL A 94 -3.35 7.24 -20.31
CA VAL A 94 -3.64 8.51 -19.63
C VAL A 94 -4.67 8.29 -18.53
N GLY A 95 -4.33 8.69 -17.30
CA GLY A 95 -5.14 8.49 -16.09
C GLY A 95 -5.23 7.04 -15.54
N LYS A 96 -4.46 6.09 -16.09
CA LYS A 96 -4.36 4.69 -15.62
C LYS A 96 -2.92 4.18 -15.74
N CYS A 97 -2.02 4.77 -14.95
CA CYS A 97 -0.58 4.51 -14.96
C CYS A 97 0.01 4.37 -13.53
N GLY A 98 -0.83 4.11 -12.53
CA GLY A 98 -0.40 3.93 -11.14
C GLY A 98 -0.03 2.48 -10.81
N ILE A 99 0.07 2.16 -9.51
CA ILE A 99 0.47 0.81 -9.06
C ILE A 99 -0.54 -0.29 -9.43
N GLY A 100 -1.76 0.09 -9.82
CA GLY A 100 -2.80 -0.83 -10.27
C GLY A 100 -2.62 -1.30 -11.71
N ASP A 101 -1.65 -0.75 -12.45
CA ASP A 101 -1.38 -1.17 -13.83
C ASP A 101 -0.50 -2.44 -13.87
N ASP A 102 -0.96 -3.43 -14.63
CA ASP A 102 -0.33 -4.75 -14.73
C ASP A 102 0.99 -4.71 -15.49
N ILE A 103 1.08 -3.96 -16.59
CA ILE A 103 2.29 -3.88 -17.42
C ILE A 103 3.40 -3.13 -16.68
N LEU A 104 3.09 -1.97 -16.09
CA LEU A 104 4.05 -1.21 -15.30
C LEU A 104 4.55 -2.01 -14.09
N SER A 105 3.66 -2.75 -13.42
CA SER A 105 4.05 -3.60 -12.29
C SER A 105 4.94 -4.76 -12.72
N LEU A 106 4.65 -5.42 -13.85
CA LEU A 106 5.50 -6.50 -14.40
C LEU A 106 6.87 -5.98 -14.82
N LEU A 107 6.94 -4.82 -15.49
CA LEU A 107 8.19 -4.18 -15.85
C LEU A 107 9.01 -3.83 -14.61
N ALA A 108 8.39 -3.23 -13.59
CA ALA A 108 9.09 -2.84 -12.37
C ALA A 108 9.63 -4.05 -11.59
N ILE A 109 8.81 -5.10 -11.40
CA ILE A 109 9.25 -6.34 -10.74
C ILE A 109 10.35 -7.03 -11.55
N GLY A 110 10.16 -7.14 -12.87
CA GLY A 110 11.13 -7.75 -13.77
C GLY A 110 12.46 -7.03 -13.70
N ALA A 111 12.48 -5.73 -14.00
CA ALA A 111 13.67 -4.88 -13.94
C ALA A 111 14.37 -4.98 -12.58
N ALA A 112 13.62 -4.87 -11.46
CA ALA A 112 14.20 -4.91 -10.13
C ALA A 112 14.79 -6.29 -9.75
N SER A 113 14.16 -7.39 -10.18
CA SER A 113 14.55 -8.75 -9.79
C SER A 113 15.62 -9.37 -10.69
N SER A 114 15.63 -9.07 -11.99
CA SER A 114 16.60 -9.59 -12.95
C SER A 114 17.69 -8.59 -13.35
N LYS A 115 17.61 -7.33 -12.88
CA LYS A 115 18.48 -6.22 -13.31
C LYS A 115 18.44 -6.00 -14.83
N ASP A 116 17.25 -6.15 -15.43
CA ASP A 116 17.03 -6.03 -16.87
C ASP A 116 16.88 -4.56 -17.28
N LEU A 117 17.85 -4.07 -18.07
CA LEU A 117 17.93 -2.69 -18.54
C LEU A 117 16.85 -2.33 -19.57
N ASP A 118 16.43 -3.28 -20.41
CA ASP A 118 15.41 -3.04 -21.42
C ASP A 118 14.04 -2.84 -20.76
N MET A 119 13.78 -3.56 -19.66
CA MET A 119 12.60 -3.34 -18.84
C MET A 119 12.62 -1.99 -18.12
N VAL A 120 13.80 -1.50 -17.69
CA VAL A 120 13.92 -0.13 -17.15
C VAL A 120 13.58 0.90 -18.22
N GLY A 121 14.17 0.76 -19.42
CA GLY A 121 13.89 1.64 -20.56
C GLY A 121 12.40 1.67 -20.88
N SER A 122 11.79 0.49 -21.03
CA SER A 122 10.35 0.35 -21.30
C SER A 122 9.48 0.98 -20.21
N LEU A 123 9.86 0.83 -18.93
CA LEU A 123 9.16 1.46 -17.82
C LEU A 123 9.22 2.99 -17.93
N CYS A 124 10.40 3.54 -18.23
CA CYS A 124 10.62 4.99 -18.36
C CYS A 124 9.98 5.57 -19.62
N ASP A 125 9.87 4.81 -20.71
CA ASP A 125 9.21 5.24 -21.96
C ASP A 125 7.72 5.52 -21.74
N TYR A 126 7.05 4.77 -20.84
CA TYR A 126 5.67 5.04 -20.42
C TYR A 126 5.48 6.34 -19.62
N SER A 127 6.56 7.09 -19.36
CA SER A 127 6.45 8.44 -18.82
C SER A 127 5.64 9.35 -19.74
N ALA A 128 5.56 9.08 -21.05
CA ALA A 128 4.74 9.86 -21.98
C ALA A 128 3.26 9.91 -21.56
N GLU A 129 2.64 8.77 -21.22
CA GLU A 129 1.26 8.69 -20.73
C GLU A 129 1.13 9.29 -19.33
N VAL A 130 2.15 9.11 -18.48
CA VAL A 130 2.18 9.63 -17.12
C VAL A 130 2.25 11.17 -17.10
N LEU A 131 3.02 11.76 -18.02
CA LEU A 131 3.24 13.20 -18.12
C LEU A 131 2.12 13.92 -18.87
N ASP A 132 1.22 13.19 -19.53
CA ASP A 132 0.04 13.78 -20.19
C ASP A 132 -0.79 14.63 -19.19
N PRO A 133 -1.14 15.89 -19.50
CA PRO A 133 -1.87 16.77 -18.58
C PRO A 133 -3.19 16.23 -18.04
N GLU A 134 -3.86 15.31 -18.74
CA GLU A 134 -5.11 14.69 -18.29
C GLU A 134 -4.90 13.54 -17.29
N THR A 135 -3.67 13.05 -17.14
CA THR A 135 -3.34 12.07 -16.10
C THR A 135 -3.51 12.69 -14.71
N GLU A 136 -4.20 11.99 -13.81
CA GLU A 136 -4.39 12.41 -12.42
C GLU A 136 -3.21 11.96 -11.54
N ASN A 137 -3.10 12.53 -10.34
CA ASN A 137 -1.88 12.39 -9.53
C ASN A 137 -1.93 11.28 -8.49
N GLU A 138 -3.09 10.67 -8.22
CA GLU A 138 -3.24 9.77 -7.09
C GLU A 138 -2.46 8.45 -7.24
N TYR A 139 -2.44 7.62 -6.20
CA TYR A 139 -1.47 6.54 -6.09
C TYR A 139 -1.91 5.24 -6.79
N LEU A 140 -3.22 4.95 -6.92
CA LEU A 140 -3.64 3.67 -7.52
C LEU A 140 -3.53 3.67 -9.05
N PHE A 141 -3.89 4.78 -9.70
CA PHE A 141 -4.02 4.94 -11.14
C PHE A 141 -3.21 6.11 -11.70
N GLY A 142 -2.62 6.95 -10.86
CA GLY A 142 -1.95 8.17 -11.28
C GLY A 142 -0.44 8.21 -11.05
N ARG A 143 0.11 9.42 -11.24
CA ARG A 143 1.54 9.71 -11.19
C ARG A 143 2.22 9.26 -9.89
N ALA A 144 1.56 9.40 -8.75
CA ALA A 144 2.13 9.01 -7.46
C ALA A 144 2.38 7.49 -7.37
N GLY A 145 1.55 6.68 -8.03
CA GLY A 145 1.76 5.24 -8.09
C GLY A 145 2.95 4.87 -8.98
N TYR A 146 3.09 5.55 -10.11
CA TYR A 146 4.25 5.38 -10.99
C TYR A 146 5.57 5.73 -10.28
N LEU A 147 5.59 6.78 -9.45
CA LEU A 147 6.77 7.11 -8.62
C LEU A 147 7.18 5.96 -7.69
N TYR A 148 6.23 5.23 -7.11
CA TYR A 148 6.56 4.04 -6.32
C TYR A 148 7.29 2.99 -7.17
N LEU A 149 6.78 2.70 -8.37
CA LEU A 149 7.36 1.72 -9.28
C LEU A 149 8.78 2.12 -9.72
N LEU A 150 9.01 3.41 -10.03
CA LEU A 150 10.34 3.91 -10.33
C LEU A 150 11.30 3.75 -9.15
N ARG A 151 10.85 4.00 -7.91
CA ARG A 151 11.68 3.76 -6.72
C ARG A 151 11.98 2.29 -6.49
N LEU A 152 11.02 1.40 -6.74
CA LEU A 152 11.22 -0.05 -6.64
C LEU A 152 12.35 -0.50 -7.56
N VAL A 153 12.35 -0.02 -8.81
CA VAL A 153 13.43 -0.30 -9.76
C VAL A 153 14.74 0.35 -9.32
N LYS A 154 14.73 1.64 -8.96
CA LYS A 154 15.93 2.40 -8.55
C LYS A 154 16.74 1.70 -7.46
N ALA A 155 16.07 1.07 -6.50
CA ALA A 155 16.72 0.36 -5.39
C ALA A 155 17.64 -0.80 -5.86
N SER A 156 17.38 -1.40 -7.02
CA SER A 156 18.18 -2.52 -7.57
C SER A 156 19.37 -2.08 -8.43
N PHE A 157 19.45 -0.80 -8.82
CA PHE A 157 20.44 -0.27 -9.76
C PHE A 157 21.44 0.71 -9.13
N ILE A 158 21.63 0.70 -7.81
CA ILE A 158 22.54 1.62 -7.10
C ILE A 158 24.00 1.62 -7.62
N ASP A 159 24.42 0.54 -8.29
CA ASP A 159 25.76 0.37 -8.85
C ASP A 159 25.84 0.69 -10.36
N ASP A 160 24.75 1.15 -10.99
CA ASP A 160 24.69 1.55 -12.40
C ASP A 160 24.32 3.04 -12.55
N PRO A 161 25.32 3.93 -12.63
CA PRO A 161 25.09 5.37 -12.67
C PRO A 161 24.23 5.84 -13.87
N ALA A 162 24.35 5.19 -15.03
CA ALA A 162 23.62 5.60 -16.23
C ALA A 162 22.12 5.30 -16.07
N THR A 163 21.80 4.09 -15.61
CA THR A 163 20.43 3.67 -15.34
C THR A 163 19.82 4.46 -14.18
N LEU A 164 20.59 4.75 -13.12
CA LEU A 164 20.14 5.62 -12.03
C LEU A 164 19.81 7.03 -12.50
N GLN A 165 20.62 7.59 -13.42
CA GLN A 165 20.36 8.91 -13.97
C GLN A 165 19.05 8.90 -14.77
N LEU A 166 18.85 7.92 -15.66
CA LEU A 166 17.59 7.77 -16.41
C LEU A 166 16.37 7.72 -15.48
N ILE A 167 16.39 6.84 -14.48
CA ILE A 167 15.27 6.72 -13.53
C ILE A 167 15.08 8.01 -12.74
N THR A 168 16.16 8.70 -12.35
CA THR A 168 16.10 9.94 -11.58
C THR A 168 15.53 11.08 -12.42
N ASP A 169 15.92 11.21 -13.69
CA ASP A 169 15.38 12.20 -14.61
C ASP A 169 13.88 11.97 -14.82
N THR A 170 13.47 10.72 -15.06
CA THR A 170 12.04 10.37 -15.16
C THR A 170 11.27 10.66 -13.86
N GLN A 171 11.86 10.37 -12.69
CA GLN A 171 11.27 10.71 -11.40
C GLN A 171 11.08 12.22 -11.24
N ASP A 172 12.06 13.00 -11.66
CA ASP A 172 12.05 14.46 -11.58
C ASP A 172 10.95 15.05 -12.45
N ASP A 173 10.83 14.61 -13.71
CA ASP A 173 9.78 15.04 -14.64
C ASP A 173 8.38 14.73 -14.08
N VAL A 174 8.19 13.54 -13.52
CA VAL A 174 6.90 13.13 -12.95
C VAL A 174 6.55 13.93 -11.70
N VAL A 175 7.54 14.21 -10.83
CA VAL A 175 7.30 15.05 -9.65
C VAL A 175 6.98 16.48 -10.07
N ASP A 176 7.70 17.06 -11.03
CA ASP A 176 7.43 18.41 -11.51
C ASP A 176 6.02 18.48 -12.14
N ALA A 177 5.59 17.47 -12.91
CA ALA A 177 4.21 17.39 -13.40
C ALA A 177 3.15 17.34 -12.28
N ILE A 178 3.40 16.61 -11.18
CA ILE A 178 2.52 16.62 -9.99
C ILE A 178 2.48 18.01 -9.35
N LEU A 179 3.64 18.67 -9.24
CA LEU A 179 3.77 19.96 -8.58
C LEU A 179 3.23 21.12 -9.41
N ASP A 180 3.20 21.00 -10.73
CA ASP A 180 2.62 22.00 -11.64
C ASP A 180 1.12 21.79 -11.87
N SER A 181 0.60 20.62 -11.48
CA SER A 181 -0.83 20.33 -11.53
C SER A 181 -1.65 21.27 -10.61
N PRO A 182 -2.89 21.63 -10.99
CA PRO A 182 -3.78 22.43 -10.15
C PRO A 182 -4.01 21.82 -8.77
N ARG A 183 -3.87 22.65 -7.72
CA ARG A 183 -4.16 22.29 -6.32
C ARG A 183 -5.49 22.87 -5.85
N PRO A 184 -6.23 22.20 -4.95
CA PRO A 184 -5.92 20.87 -4.40
C PRO A 184 -6.07 19.78 -5.47
N TRP A 185 -5.23 18.74 -5.41
CA TRP A 185 -5.28 17.64 -6.37
C TRP A 185 -6.61 16.90 -6.33
N LYS A 186 -7.07 16.47 -7.49
CA LYS A 186 -8.35 15.79 -7.66
C LYS A 186 -8.17 14.43 -8.33
N TRP A 187 -9.07 13.52 -7.99
CA TRP A 187 -9.30 12.27 -8.71
C TRP A 187 -10.79 12.15 -9.02
N HIS A 188 -11.14 11.96 -10.29
CA HIS A 188 -12.51 12.05 -10.80
C HIS A 188 -13.26 13.30 -10.29
N GLY A 189 -12.57 14.44 -10.33
CA GLY A 189 -13.11 15.74 -9.91
C GLY A 189 -13.30 15.94 -8.40
N LYS A 190 -12.98 14.94 -7.56
CA LYS A 190 -13.10 15.00 -6.10
C LYS A 190 -11.74 15.19 -5.44
N THR A 191 -11.69 16.00 -4.39
CA THR A 191 -10.47 16.24 -3.60
C THR A 191 -10.37 15.20 -2.49
N PHE A 192 -9.68 14.09 -2.72
CA PHE A 192 -9.50 13.05 -1.71
C PHE A 192 -8.33 13.37 -0.76
N VAL A 193 -8.41 12.88 0.48
CA VAL A 193 -7.39 13.14 1.51
C VAL A 193 -6.47 11.94 1.74
N GLY A 194 -7.00 10.72 1.70
CA GLY A 194 -6.33 9.50 2.15
C GLY A 194 -5.12 9.05 1.31
N ALA A 195 -4.53 7.91 1.72
CA ALA A 195 -3.25 7.43 1.17
C ALA A 195 -3.34 6.84 -0.25
N ILE A 196 -4.50 6.33 -0.65
CA ILE A 196 -4.64 5.63 -1.95
C ILE A 196 -5.05 6.61 -3.05
N HIS A 197 -6.12 7.36 -2.85
CA HIS A 197 -6.69 8.24 -3.88
C HIS A 197 -6.44 9.74 -3.64
N GLY A 198 -5.75 10.11 -2.55
CA GLY A 198 -5.78 11.47 -2.03
C GLY A 198 -4.42 12.12 -1.84
N ALA A 199 -4.48 13.37 -1.37
CA ALA A 199 -3.32 14.22 -1.17
C ALA A 199 -2.26 13.60 -0.25
N MET A 200 -2.65 12.81 0.76
CA MET A 200 -1.67 12.16 1.62
C MET A 200 -0.79 11.17 0.87
N GLY A 201 -1.40 10.37 -0.03
CA GLY A 201 -0.67 9.47 -0.91
C GLY A 201 0.31 10.23 -1.78
N ILE A 202 -0.19 11.25 -2.47
CA ILE A 202 0.61 12.10 -3.38
C ILE A 202 1.82 12.70 -2.66
N ILE A 203 1.60 13.36 -1.52
CA ILE A 203 2.66 13.98 -0.70
C ILE A 203 3.70 12.92 -0.29
N THR A 204 3.25 11.75 0.17
CA THR A 204 4.15 10.67 0.61
C THR A 204 5.04 10.22 -0.54
N GLN A 205 4.45 9.96 -1.70
CA GLN A 205 5.17 9.46 -2.86
C GLN A 205 6.17 10.51 -3.40
N VAL A 206 5.78 11.79 -3.45
CA VAL A 206 6.69 12.88 -3.85
C VAL A 206 7.87 13.01 -2.87
N VAL A 207 7.61 12.98 -1.56
CA VAL A 207 8.67 13.11 -0.55
C VAL A 207 9.62 11.93 -0.58
N LEU A 208 9.12 10.70 -0.68
CA LEU A 208 9.97 9.50 -0.69
C LEU A 208 10.81 9.37 -1.97
N THR A 209 10.47 10.06 -3.05
CA THR A 209 11.27 10.10 -4.29
C THR A 209 12.61 10.80 -4.09
N ASP A 210 12.61 11.99 -3.50
CA ASP A 210 13.82 12.67 -3.02
C ASP A 210 13.42 13.62 -1.87
N PRO A 211 13.63 13.20 -0.61
CA PRO A 211 13.19 14.00 0.53
C PRO A 211 13.88 15.36 0.61
N LYS A 212 15.14 15.46 0.18
CA LYS A 212 15.91 16.71 0.26
C LYS A 212 15.41 17.71 -0.78
N LYS A 213 15.06 17.23 -1.97
CA LYS A 213 14.59 18.07 -3.07
C LYS A 213 13.13 18.48 -2.93
N TYR A 214 12.26 17.59 -2.42
CA TYR A 214 10.82 17.77 -2.57
C TYR A 214 10.04 18.06 -1.28
N ALA A 215 10.55 17.72 -0.09
CA ALA A 215 9.78 17.91 1.15
C ALA A 215 9.33 19.37 1.36
N ALA A 216 10.23 20.34 1.15
CA ALA A 216 9.89 21.76 1.28
C ALA A 216 8.82 22.21 0.27
N LYS A 217 8.77 21.63 -0.94
CA LYS A 217 7.82 22.01 -2.00
C LYS A 217 6.37 21.60 -1.67
N VAL A 218 6.18 20.52 -0.90
CA VAL A 218 4.85 20.01 -0.50
C VAL A 218 4.50 20.31 0.96
N ALA A 219 5.37 21.00 1.71
CA ALA A 219 5.11 21.37 3.09
C ALA A 219 3.82 22.21 3.29
N PRO A 220 3.47 23.17 2.41
CA PRO A 220 2.20 23.88 2.51
C PRO A 220 0.98 22.96 2.36
N ASP A 221 1.04 22.01 1.43
CA ASP A 221 -0.03 21.03 1.19
C ASP A 221 -0.24 20.13 2.41
N LEU A 222 0.86 19.65 3.00
CA LEU A 222 0.81 18.87 4.24
C LEU A 222 0.26 19.71 5.41
N ALA A 223 0.70 20.96 5.54
CA ALA A 223 0.24 21.84 6.60
C ALA A 223 -1.29 22.06 6.54
N VAL A 224 -1.86 22.22 5.35
CA VAL A 224 -3.31 22.29 5.10
C VAL A 224 -3.98 20.95 5.40
N LEU A 225 -3.44 19.84 4.92
CA LEU A 225 -4.00 18.49 5.17
C LEU A 225 -4.16 18.20 6.67
N LEU A 226 -3.16 18.58 7.47
CA LEU A 226 -3.20 18.42 8.93
C LEU A 226 -4.31 19.24 9.61
N THR A 227 -4.87 20.28 8.95
CA THR A 227 -6.01 21.04 9.50
C THR A 227 -7.36 20.34 9.33
N TYR A 228 -7.46 19.33 8.46
CA TYR A 228 -8.68 18.58 8.23
C TYR A 228 -8.92 17.45 9.25
N GLN A 229 -8.02 17.27 10.23
CA GLN A 229 -8.20 16.26 11.26
C GLN A 229 -9.42 16.61 12.13
N TYR A 230 -10.37 15.68 12.23
CA TYR A 230 -11.54 15.83 13.08
C TYR A 230 -11.19 15.83 14.57
N GLU A 231 -12.15 16.24 15.40
CA GLU A 231 -12.00 16.14 16.86
C GLU A 231 -11.86 14.70 17.36
N THR A 232 -12.41 13.74 16.61
CA THR A 232 -12.26 12.32 16.88
C THR A 232 -10.89 11.75 16.51
N GLY A 233 -9.99 12.56 15.94
CA GLY A 233 -8.66 12.15 15.46
C GLY A 233 -8.63 11.56 14.04
N ASN A 234 -9.78 11.35 13.42
CA ASN A 234 -9.87 10.85 12.05
C ASN A 234 -9.68 11.96 11.00
N TRP A 235 -9.61 11.57 9.73
CA TRP A 235 -9.65 12.48 8.58
C TRP A 235 -10.86 12.18 7.68
N PRO A 236 -11.39 13.20 6.99
CA PRO A 236 -12.41 12.98 5.97
C PRO A 236 -11.86 12.13 4.82
N SER A 237 -12.74 11.41 4.12
CA SER A 237 -12.36 10.75 2.87
C SER A 237 -11.99 11.74 1.78
N SER A 238 -12.73 12.85 1.72
CA SER A 238 -12.63 13.89 0.69
C SER A 238 -13.09 15.25 1.21
N ILE A 239 -12.74 16.31 0.49
CA ILE A 239 -13.13 17.71 0.75
C ILE A 239 -14.17 18.15 -0.30
N PRO A 240 -15.28 18.82 0.11
CA PRO A 240 -15.64 19.20 1.48
C PRO A 240 -15.89 17.98 2.39
N PRO A 241 -15.59 18.08 3.70
CA PRO A 241 -15.76 16.96 4.64
C PRO A 241 -17.21 16.48 4.69
N GLU A 242 -17.40 15.16 4.59
CA GLU A 242 -18.70 14.52 4.80
C GLU A 242 -18.80 13.96 6.22
N LYS A 243 -19.16 12.68 6.35
CA LYS A 243 -19.32 11.99 7.63
C LYS A 243 -17.99 11.38 8.08
N ASP A 244 -17.63 11.65 9.34
CA ASP A 244 -16.54 10.97 10.03
C ASP A 244 -16.89 9.49 10.27
N ARG A 245 -16.54 8.63 9.31
CA ARG A 245 -16.94 7.21 9.29
C ARG A 245 -15.81 6.24 8.95
N LEU A 246 -14.98 6.58 7.97
CA LEU A 246 -14.01 5.65 7.41
C LEU A 246 -12.71 5.74 8.20
N VAL A 247 -12.32 4.63 8.82
CA VAL A 247 -11.06 4.45 9.53
C VAL A 247 -10.30 3.35 8.80
N GLN A 248 -9.78 3.69 7.62
CA GLN A 248 -9.19 2.76 6.66
C GLN A 248 -7.89 3.35 6.10
N VAL A 249 -7.01 2.51 5.55
CA VAL A 249 -5.79 2.99 4.88
C VAL A 249 -6.14 3.85 3.66
N CYS A 250 -7.11 3.41 2.84
CA CYS A 250 -7.56 4.22 1.70
C CYS A 250 -8.22 5.54 2.10
N HIS A 251 -8.97 5.56 3.20
CA HIS A 251 -9.71 6.73 3.66
C HIS A 251 -9.75 6.79 5.20
N GLY A 252 -9.02 7.74 5.77
CA GLY A 252 -9.04 8.05 7.21
C GLY A 252 -7.67 7.98 7.89
N ALA A 253 -7.72 7.93 9.23
CA ALA A 253 -6.56 7.98 10.10
C ALA A 253 -5.47 6.95 9.81
N PRO A 254 -5.76 5.66 9.54
CA PRO A 254 -4.72 4.66 9.34
C PRO A 254 -3.72 5.04 8.25
N GLY A 255 -4.22 5.36 7.05
CA GLY A 255 -3.36 5.72 5.92
C GLY A 255 -2.60 7.02 6.15
N VAL A 256 -3.22 8.00 6.82
CA VAL A 256 -2.58 9.27 7.17
C VAL A 256 -1.46 9.06 8.18
N VAL A 257 -1.72 8.31 9.26
CA VAL A 257 -0.71 8.04 10.31
C VAL A 257 0.47 7.26 9.75
N ILE A 258 0.23 6.22 8.95
CA ILE A 258 1.29 5.41 8.32
C ILE A 258 2.16 6.31 7.43
N SER A 259 1.53 7.15 6.61
CA SER A 259 2.21 8.09 5.73
C SER A 259 3.05 9.12 6.50
N LEU A 260 2.46 9.75 7.51
CA LEU A 260 3.15 10.73 8.37
C LEU A 260 4.36 10.11 9.07
N ASN A 261 4.26 8.88 9.55
CA ASN A 261 5.39 8.20 10.19
C ASN A 261 6.59 8.00 9.24
N SER A 262 6.33 7.78 7.95
CA SER A 262 7.40 7.62 6.96
C SER A 262 8.10 8.92 6.56
N ILE A 263 7.43 10.07 6.71
CA ILE A 263 7.92 11.34 6.16
C ILE A 263 8.16 12.44 7.21
N LYS A 264 7.72 12.27 8.46
CA LYS A 264 7.76 13.32 9.50
C LYS A 264 9.14 13.96 9.70
N GLN A 265 10.20 13.17 9.59
CA GLN A 265 11.59 13.61 9.76
C GLN A 265 12.03 14.63 8.71
N TYR A 266 11.32 14.73 7.59
CA TYR A 266 11.61 15.69 6.52
C TYR A 266 10.85 17.02 6.69
N PHE A 267 10.04 17.17 7.74
CA PHE A 267 9.25 18.37 8.02
C PHE A 267 9.50 18.90 9.44
N PRO A 268 10.74 19.33 9.78
CA PRO A 268 11.05 19.82 11.13
C PRO A 268 10.18 21.00 11.56
N ALA A 269 9.79 21.88 10.64
CA ALA A 269 8.89 23.00 10.93
C ALA A 269 7.43 22.57 11.28
N LEU A 270 7.05 21.32 11.00
CA LEU A 270 5.74 20.76 11.30
C LEU A 270 5.81 19.63 12.35
N GLU A 271 6.99 19.38 12.96
CA GLU A 271 7.23 18.24 13.84
C GLU A 271 6.17 18.12 14.94
N ASP A 272 5.93 19.19 15.68
CA ASP A 272 4.92 19.22 16.76
C ASP A 272 3.50 18.94 16.24
N LYS A 273 3.15 19.49 15.07
CA LYS A 273 1.82 19.33 14.48
C LYS A 273 1.61 17.90 14.00
N ILE A 274 2.62 17.33 13.34
CA ILE A 274 2.62 15.94 12.88
C ILE A 274 2.58 14.98 14.06
N GLY A 275 3.39 15.21 15.10
CA GLY A 275 3.40 14.39 16.31
C GLY A 275 2.03 14.33 17.00
N LYS A 276 1.39 15.50 17.22
CA LYS A 276 0.04 15.58 17.78
C LYS A 276 -1.00 14.89 16.89
N ALA A 277 -0.91 15.09 15.58
CA ALA A 277 -1.82 14.46 14.62
C ALA A 277 -1.70 12.93 14.64
N ILE A 278 -0.48 12.39 14.71
CA ILE A 278 -0.21 10.95 14.81
C ILE A 278 -0.82 10.36 16.10
N VAL A 279 -0.61 11.01 17.25
CA VAL A 279 -1.16 10.55 18.53
C VAL A 279 -2.69 10.47 18.47
N LYS A 280 -3.34 11.57 18.08
CA LYS A 280 -4.80 11.64 17.97
C LYS A 280 -5.35 10.66 16.91
N GLY A 281 -4.63 10.48 15.81
CA GLY A 281 -4.95 9.49 14.77
C GLY A 281 -4.89 8.06 15.30
N ARG A 282 -3.90 7.72 16.11
CA ARG A 282 -3.79 6.38 16.73
C ARG A 282 -4.88 6.12 17.75
N GLU A 283 -5.28 7.11 18.52
CA GLU A 283 -6.45 7.00 19.42
C GLU A 283 -7.71 6.65 18.63
N CYS A 284 -7.95 7.34 17.52
CA CYS A 284 -9.04 7.00 16.59
C CYS A 284 -8.95 5.54 16.10
N VAL A 285 -7.76 5.09 15.67
CA VAL A 285 -7.58 3.72 15.17
C VAL A 285 -7.80 2.70 16.28
N ARG A 286 -7.30 2.94 17.51
CA ARG A 286 -7.54 2.06 18.66
C ARG A 286 -9.03 1.91 18.96
N GLU A 287 -9.79 3.00 18.89
CA GLU A 287 -11.22 2.98 19.21
C GLU A 287 -12.09 2.35 18.10
N ARG A 288 -11.77 2.66 16.83
CA ARG A 288 -12.68 2.40 15.69
C ARG A 288 -12.08 1.56 14.56
N GLY A 289 -10.85 1.08 14.72
CA GLY A 289 -10.08 0.41 13.66
C GLY A 289 -10.27 -1.10 13.55
N LEU A 290 -10.96 -1.76 14.49
CA LEU A 290 -11.33 -3.17 14.39
C LEU A 290 -12.54 -3.35 13.45
N LEU A 291 -12.33 -3.20 12.14
CA LEU A 291 -13.40 -3.19 11.14
C LEU A 291 -14.10 -4.55 10.98
N THR A 292 -15.39 -4.54 10.62
CA THR A 292 -16.18 -5.75 10.29
C THR A 292 -15.91 -6.29 8.88
N LYS A 293 -15.09 -5.60 8.09
CA LYS A 293 -14.65 -6.06 6.77
C LYS A 293 -13.60 -7.14 6.91
N GLU A 294 -13.50 -7.99 5.89
CA GLU A 294 -12.44 -8.99 5.81
C GLU A 294 -11.07 -8.35 6.11
N PRO A 295 -10.27 -8.91 7.05
CA PRO A 295 -9.01 -8.29 7.42
C PRO A 295 -8.04 -8.18 6.25
N CYS A 296 -7.76 -6.96 5.81
CA CYS A 296 -6.89 -6.65 4.68
C CYS A 296 -6.15 -5.31 4.92
N ILE A 297 -5.19 -4.97 4.06
CA ILE A 297 -4.40 -3.74 4.20
C ILE A 297 -5.24 -2.49 3.88
N CYS A 298 -5.96 -2.45 2.75
CA CYS A 298 -6.59 -1.23 2.26
C CYS A 298 -7.68 -0.68 3.18
N HIS A 299 -8.55 -1.56 3.69
CA HIS A 299 -9.72 -1.17 4.46
C HIS A 299 -10.19 -2.25 5.43
N GLY A 300 -9.24 -2.95 6.04
CA GLY A 300 -9.50 -3.95 7.07
C GLY A 300 -8.57 -3.77 8.28
N ILE A 301 -8.73 -4.67 9.25
CA ILE A 301 -7.98 -4.63 10.53
C ILE A 301 -6.47 -4.69 10.29
N THR A 302 -6.02 -5.50 9.34
CA THR A 302 -4.60 -5.72 9.02
C THR A 302 -3.85 -4.42 8.72
N GLY A 303 -4.37 -3.58 7.83
CA GLY A 303 -3.71 -2.30 7.52
C GLY A 303 -3.85 -1.28 8.63
N ASN A 304 -4.97 -1.31 9.35
CA ASN A 304 -5.19 -0.45 10.51
C ASN A 304 -4.17 -0.74 11.63
N ALA A 305 -3.81 -2.02 11.82
CA ALA A 305 -2.82 -2.43 12.79
C ALA A 305 -1.46 -1.75 12.55
N LEU A 306 -1.04 -1.60 11.29
CA LEU A 306 0.26 -0.99 10.93
C LEU A 306 0.38 0.49 11.36
N ALA A 307 -0.74 1.18 11.63
CA ALA A 307 -0.71 2.55 12.14
C ALA A 307 -0.39 2.62 13.65
N LEU A 308 -0.48 1.50 14.37
CA LEU A 308 -0.46 1.43 15.82
C LEU A 308 0.96 1.16 16.37
N GLU A 309 1.13 1.39 17.67
CA GLU A 309 2.34 1.00 18.40
C GLU A 309 2.29 -0.47 18.82
N ASP A 310 3.44 -1.06 19.15
CA ASP A 310 3.68 -2.51 19.25
C ASP A 310 2.55 -3.29 19.94
N LYS A 311 2.16 -2.89 21.16
CA LYS A 311 1.15 -3.62 21.94
C LYS A 311 -0.23 -3.64 21.26
N ASP A 312 -0.65 -2.52 20.68
CA ASP A 312 -1.94 -2.44 20.00
C ASP A 312 -1.87 -3.06 18.60
N PHE A 313 -0.72 -2.96 17.94
CA PHE A 313 -0.45 -3.64 16.68
C PHE A 313 -0.61 -5.15 16.82
N GLU A 314 0.07 -5.76 17.79
CA GLU A 314 -0.05 -7.20 18.09
C GLU A 314 -1.48 -7.58 18.47
N HIS A 315 -2.15 -6.74 19.26
CA HIS A 315 -3.53 -6.97 19.66
C HIS A 315 -4.49 -6.96 18.46
N PHE A 316 -4.38 -5.97 17.57
CA PHE A 316 -5.20 -5.89 16.37
C PHE A 316 -4.99 -7.10 15.46
N LEU A 317 -3.75 -7.57 15.31
CA LEU A 317 -3.46 -8.78 14.53
C LEU A 317 -4.13 -10.03 15.10
N THR A 318 -4.47 -10.09 16.39
CA THR A 318 -5.22 -11.24 16.92
C THR A 318 -6.60 -11.43 16.28
N TYR A 319 -7.20 -10.36 15.74
CA TYR A 319 -8.48 -10.37 15.01
C TYR A 319 -8.34 -10.75 13.53
N THR A 320 -7.11 -10.95 13.04
CA THR A 320 -6.83 -11.26 11.63
C THR A 320 -6.45 -12.71 11.40
N THR A 321 -6.62 -13.56 12.41
CA THR A 321 -6.37 -15.01 12.30
C THR A 321 -7.49 -15.70 11.53
N GLY A 322 -7.18 -16.85 10.91
CA GLY A 322 -8.18 -17.64 10.20
C GLY A 322 -9.33 -18.14 11.10
N HIS A 323 -9.09 -18.29 12.41
CA HIS A 323 -10.14 -18.62 13.37
C HIS A 323 -11.13 -17.47 13.55
N GLU A 324 -10.62 -16.25 13.76
CA GLU A 324 -11.46 -15.06 13.92
C GLU A 324 -12.24 -14.73 12.65
N ILE A 325 -11.62 -14.87 11.47
CA ILE A 325 -12.30 -14.68 10.19
C ILE A 325 -13.49 -15.64 10.05
N LYS A 326 -13.28 -16.94 10.35
CA LYS A 326 -14.36 -17.94 10.33
C LYS A 326 -15.43 -17.67 11.39
N SER A 327 -15.04 -17.15 12.55
CA SER A 327 -16.00 -16.75 13.59
C SER A 327 -16.88 -15.60 13.10
N MET A 328 -16.28 -14.53 12.58
CA MET A 328 -17.00 -13.38 12.02
C MET A 328 -17.94 -13.78 10.88
N GLU A 329 -17.53 -14.73 10.04
CA GLU A 329 -18.38 -15.28 8.97
C GLU A 329 -19.58 -16.04 9.53
N ARG A 330 -19.35 -16.97 10.48
CA ARG A 330 -20.41 -17.75 11.12
C ARG A 330 -21.44 -16.85 11.83
N ASP A 331 -20.97 -15.76 12.40
CA ASP A 331 -21.81 -14.81 13.14
C ASP A 331 -22.49 -13.77 12.20
N GLY A 332 -22.29 -13.89 10.88
CA GLY A 332 -22.92 -13.03 9.86
C GLY A 332 -22.39 -11.60 9.84
N MET A 333 -21.22 -11.36 10.44
CA MET A 333 -20.62 -10.03 10.61
C MET A 333 -19.59 -9.68 9.53
N LEU A 334 -19.00 -10.69 8.89
CA LEU A 334 -17.92 -10.53 7.91
C LEU A 334 -18.43 -9.97 6.57
N GLU A 335 -17.98 -8.78 6.19
CA GLU A 335 -18.09 -8.28 4.81
C GLU A 335 -16.88 -8.80 4.01
N LYS A 336 -17.09 -9.83 3.17
CA LYS A 336 -16.03 -10.47 2.37
C LYS A 336 -15.38 -9.50 1.39
N SER A 337 -14.07 -9.63 1.19
CA SER A 337 -13.33 -8.89 0.18
C SER A 337 -13.68 -9.40 -1.22
N SER A 338 -13.65 -8.51 -2.21
CA SER A 338 -13.75 -8.89 -3.62
C SER A 338 -12.40 -9.28 -4.24
N MET A 339 -11.34 -9.32 -3.42
CA MET A 339 -9.95 -9.57 -3.81
C MET A 339 -9.20 -10.22 -2.64
N SER A 340 -9.76 -11.29 -2.08
CA SER A 340 -9.28 -11.98 -0.86
C SER A 340 -7.90 -12.64 -0.99
N GLU A 341 -7.35 -12.74 -2.20
CA GLU A 341 -5.98 -13.19 -2.45
C GLU A 341 -4.94 -12.06 -2.28
N SER A 342 -5.35 -10.83 -2.54
CA SER A 342 -4.46 -9.73 -2.91
C SER A 342 -3.63 -9.13 -1.76
N LEU A 343 -2.58 -8.39 -2.15
CA LEU A 343 -1.77 -7.60 -1.23
C LEU A 343 -2.62 -6.56 -0.48
N PHE A 344 -3.44 -5.79 -1.19
CA PHE A 344 -4.21 -4.72 -0.54
C PHE A 344 -5.55 -5.20 0.04
N GLY A 345 -6.04 -6.37 -0.35
CA GLY A 345 -7.41 -6.79 -0.08
C GLY A 345 -7.58 -8.14 0.60
N GLY A 346 -6.51 -8.85 0.90
CA GLY A 346 -6.63 -10.26 1.25
C GLY A 346 -5.46 -10.87 2.02
N GLU A 347 -5.29 -12.19 1.83
CA GLU A 347 -4.30 -13.01 2.52
C GLU A 347 -2.86 -12.55 2.26
N ALA A 348 -2.49 -12.13 1.06
CA ALA A 348 -1.11 -11.69 0.81
C ALA A 348 -0.73 -10.48 1.69
N GLY A 349 -1.65 -9.52 1.86
CA GLY A 349 -1.47 -8.41 2.81
C GLY A 349 -1.47 -8.82 4.27
N ARG A 350 -2.27 -9.82 4.64
CA ARG A 350 -2.25 -10.41 5.99
C ARG A 350 -0.91 -11.06 6.29
N ALA A 351 -0.38 -11.84 5.34
CA ALA A 351 0.93 -12.46 5.45
C ALA A 351 2.02 -11.40 5.65
N TRP A 352 2.01 -10.31 4.88
CA TRP A 352 2.96 -9.20 5.08
C TRP A 352 2.89 -8.63 6.50
N ALA A 353 1.71 -8.32 7.02
CA ALA A 353 1.59 -7.76 8.38
C ALA A 353 2.07 -8.74 9.47
N TRP A 354 1.86 -10.04 9.30
CA TRP A 354 2.42 -11.05 10.20
C TRP A 354 3.94 -11.16 10.10
N ALA A 355 4.51 -11.00 8.90
CA ALA A 355 5.97 -10.92 8.73
C ALA A 355 6.57 -9.66 9.41
N VAL A 356 5.87 -8.53 9.33
CA VAL A 356 6.24 -7.30 10.06
C VAL A 356 6.32 -7.57 11.56
N ALA A 357 5.33 -8.26 12.13
CA ALA A 357 5.34 -8.64 13.55
C ALA A 357 6.44 -9.66 13.88
N ASP A 358 6.61 -10.70 13.06
CA ASP A 358 7.58 -11.78 13.31
C ASP A 358 9.03 -11.30 13.28
N LYS A 359 9.36 -10.46 12.30
CA LYS A 359 10.72 -9.95 12.09
C LYS A 359 10.99 -8.62 12.79
N ASN A 360 10.00 -8.10 13.52
CA ASN A 360 10.04 -6.77 14.15
C ASN A 360 10.46 -5.68 13.14
N LEU A 361 9.85 -5.70 11.95
CA LEU A 361 10.13 -4.72 10.90
C LEU A 361 9.48 -3.37 11.24
N GLU A 362 9.96 -2.32 10.59
CA GLU A 362 9.20 -1.07 10.57
C GLU A 362 7.80 -1.32 9.99
N LYS A 363 6.77 -0.73 10.63
CA LYS A 363 5.36 -0.94 10.29
C LYS A 363 4.98 -0.19 9.01
N ARG A 364 5.50 -0.68 7.90
CA ARG A 364 5.30 -0.16 6.54
C ARG A 364 4.34 -1.05 5.77
N ILE A 365 3.63 -0.46 4.81
CA ILE A 365 2.80 -1.16 3.85
C ILE A 365 3.67 -1.52 2.66
N LEU A 366 3.77 -2.82 2.38
CA LEU A 366 4.40 -3.34 1.17
C LEU A 366 3.68 -2.79 -0.07
N GLY A 367 4.43 -2.29 -1.04
CA GLY A 367 3.87 -1.67 -2.24
C GLY A 367 3.69 -0.16 -2.13
N TYR A 368 3.87 0.46 -0.95
CA TYR A 368 3.53 1.88 -0.71
C TYR A 368 4.68 2.71 -0.13
N ASN A 369 5.20 2.31 1.04
CA ASN A 369 6.21 3.06 1.80
C ASN A 369 7.30 2.16 2.39
N ASP A 370 7.47 0.96 1.83
CA ASP A 370 8.38 -0.10 2.27
C ASP A 370 9.83 0.06 1.81
N LEU A 371 10.10 0.93 0.82
CA LEU A 371 11.42 1.13 0.21
C LEU A 371 12.34 2.09 0.98
#